data_AF-A0A3D2GLN0-F1
#
_entry.id   AF-A0A3D2GLN0-F1
#
_cell.length_a   1.000
_cell.length_b   1.000
_cell.length_c   1.000
_cell.angle_alpha   90.00
_cell.angle_beta   90.00
_cell.angle_gamma   90.00
#
_symmetry.space_group_name_H-M   'P 1'
#
loop_
_entity.id
_entity.type
_entity.pdbx_description
1 polymer ?
#
loop_
_entity_poly.entity_id
_entity_poly.type
_entity_poly.pdbx_seq_one_letter_code
_entity_poly.pdbx_strand_id
1 'polypeptide(L)' 'MVTRMREKGQVTIPAEIRESLHLSKDSLLSVARVGDGILLTPGPSVFESASAKFSKMAEDKGITLQNLLKDLKKIRHKKS' A
#
# COMPACT_ATOMS: atom_id res chain seq x y z
N MET A 1 -0.92 -9.98 -24.22
CA MET A 1 -0.02 -10.86 -23.44
C MET A 1 -0.84 -12.00 -22.86
N VAL A 2 -0.34 -13.24 -22.91
CA VAL A 2 -1.03 -14.41 -22.35
C VAL A 2 -0.08 -15.14 -21.40
N THR A 3 -0.59 -15.61 -20.26
CA THR A 3 0.17 -16.40 -19.29
C THR A 3 -0.50 -17.76 -19.11
N ARG A 4 0.30 -18.79 -18.82
CA ARG A 4 -0.20 -20.14 -18.60
C ARG A 4 -0.54 -20.33 -17.13
N MET A 5 -1.77 -20.77 -16.86
CA MET A 5 -2.17 -21.23 -15.54
C MET A 5 -1.41 -22.52 -15.18
N ARG A 6 -0.84 -22.54 -13.99
CA ARG A 6 -0.13 -23.68 -13.40
C ARG A 6 -1.07 -24.43 -12.46
N GLU A 7 -0.51 -25.37 -11.70
CA GLU A 7 -1.26 -26.12 -10.71
C GLU A 7 -2.00 -25.20 -9.74
N LYS A 8 -3.18 -25.65 -9.30
CA LYS A 8 -3.99 -24.97 -8.28
C LYS A 8 -4.38 -23.51 -8.64
N GLY A 9 -4.43 -23.18 -9.93
CA GLY A 9 -4.85 -21.85 -10.37
C GLY A 9 -3.77 -20.76 -10.27
N GLN A 10 -2.50 -21.14 -10.07
CA GLN A 10 -1.40 -20.17 -10.00
C GLN A 10 -1.11 -19.56 -11.39
N VAL A 11 -0.95 -18.24 -11.43
CA VAL A 11 -0.55 -17.50 -12.63
C VAL A 11 0.65 -16.61 -12.32
N THR A 12 1.58 -16.52 -13.27
CA THR A 12 2.72 -15.63 -13.14
C THR A 12 2.36 -14.25 -13.67
N ILE A 13 2.52 -13.21 -12.83
CA ILE A 13 2.40 -11.81 -13.24
C ILE A 13 3.74 -11.36 -13.86
N PRO A 14 3.77 -10.96 -15.14
CA PRO A 14 4.98 -10.53 -15.84
C PRO A 14 5.63 -9.31 -15.18
N ALA A 15 6.95 -9.17 -15.36
CA ALA A 15 7.75 -8.14 -14.67
C ALA A 15 7.22 -6.72 -14.93
N GLU A 16 6.90 -6.39 -16.18
CA GLU A 16 6.37 -5.08 -16.60
C GLU A 16 5.12 -4.68 -15.79
N ILE A 17 4.19 -5.62 -15.59
CA ILE A 17 2.97 -5.37 -14.79
C ILE A 17 3.32 -5.21 -13.31
N ARG A 18 4.18 -6.09 -12.76
CA ARG A 18 4.60 -5.99 -11.36
C ARG A 18 5.25 -4.65 -11.05
N GLU A 19 6.11 -4.16 -11.94
CA GLU A 19 6.77 -2.86 -11.79
C GLU A 19 5.77 -1.70 -11.88
N SER A 20 4.88 -1.71 -12.88
CA SER A 20 3.86 -0.66 -13.02
C SER A 20 2.91 -0.55 -11.81
N LEU A 21 2.62 -1.69 -11.17
CA LEU A 21 1.73 -1.79 -10.00
C LEU A 21 2.50 -1.81 -8.67
N HIS A 22 3.83 -1.63 -8.69
CA HIS A 22 4.70 -1.63 -7.50
C HIS A 22 4.54 -2.89 -6.63
N LEU A 23 4.33 -4.05 -7.26
CA LEU A 23 4.12 -5.34 -6.59
C LEU A 23 5.45 -5.99 -6.23
N SER A 24 5.60 -6.32 -4.95
CA SER A 24 6.68 -7.13 -4.38
C SER A 24 6.27 -8.60 -4.22
N LYS A 25 7.22 -9.46 -3.85
CA LYS A 25 7.00 -10.92 -3.66
C LYS A 25 5.91 -11.24 -2.64
N ASP A 26 5.73 -10.38 -1.64
CA ASP A 26 4.79 -10.56 -0.53
C ASP A 26 3.57 -9.63 -0.63
N SER A 27 3.36 -9.01 -1.79
CA SER A 27 2.20 -8.14 -2.02
C SER A 27 0.91 -8.96 -2.00
N LEU A 28 -0.02 -8.51 -1.17
CA LEU A 28 -1.39 -9.05 -1.17
C LEU A 28 -2.16 -8.42 -2.32
N LEU A 29 -2.94 -9.25 -3.02
CA LEU A 29 -3.84 -8.82 -4.08
C LEU A 29 -5.28 -9.12 -3.68
N SER A 30 -6.17 -8.16 -3.93
CA SER A 30 -7.60 -8.42 -3.89
C SER A 30 -8.03 -9.06 -5.21
N VAL A 31 -8.92 -10.05 -5.13
CA VAL A 31 -9.42 -10.82 -6.27
C VAL A 31 -10.93 -10.63 -6.36
N ALA A 32 -11.43 -10.15 -7.50
CA ALA A 32 -12.87 -10.01 -7.75
C ALA A 32 -13.23 -10.55 -9.13
N ARG A 33 -14.39 -11.21 -9.26
CA ARG A 33 -14.94 -11.58 -10.57
C ARG A 33 -15.66 -10.37 -11.17
N VAL A 34 -15.33 -10.04 -12.41
CA VAL A 34 -15.99 -8.97 -13.18
C VAL A 34 -16.43 -9.54 -14.52
N GLY A 35 -17.73 -9.80 -14.65
CA GLY A 35 -18.29 -10.52 -15.80
C GLY A 35 -17.66 -11.91 -15.97
N ASP A 36 -17.03 -12.13 -17.12
CA ASP A 36 -16.32 -13.36 -17.46
C ASP A 36 -14.81 -13.31 -17.14
N GLY A 37 -14.37 -12.24 -16.46
CA GLY A 37 -12.98 -12.01 -16.08
C GLY A 37 -12.74 -11.99 -14.58
N ILE A 38 -11.46 -11.94 -14.21
CA ILE A 38 -10.98 -11.71 -12.85
C ILE A 38 -10.20 -10.39 -12.84
N LEU A 39 -10.54 -9.51 -11.91
CA LEU A 39 -9.80 -8.31 -11.60
C LEU A 39 -8.90 -8.57 -10.40
N LEU A 40 -7.60 -8.32 -10.58
CA LEU A 40 -6.60 -8.30 -9.52
C LEU A 40 -6.23 -6.85 -9.26
N THR A 41 -6.37 -6.41 -8.02
CA THR A 41 -5.89 -5.09 -7.59
C THR A 41 -4.88 -5.27 -6.46
N PRO A 42 -3.90 -4.36 -6.30
CA PRO A 42 -3.15 -4.27 -5.06
C PRO A 42 -4.16 -4.28 -3.89
N GLY A 43 -3.98 -5.20 -2.95
CA GLY A 43 -4.76 -5.18 -1.73
C GLY A 43 -4.49 -3.86 -1.00
N PRO A 44 -5.43 -3.35 -0.18
CA PRO A 44 -5.17 -2.15 0.59
C PRO A 44 -3.90 -2.38 1.38
N SER A 45 -2.86 -1.61 1.07
CA SER A 45 -1.62 -1.68 1.79
C SER A 45 -1.94 -1.42 3.26
N VAL A 46 -1.42 -2.26 4.18
CA VAL A 46 -1.53 -1.96 5.62
C VAL A 46 -0.96 -0.56 5.88
N PHE A 47 0.05 -0.15 5.11
CA PHE A 47 0.60 1.20 5.14
C PHE A 47 -0.34 2.26 4.57
N GLU A 48 -1.07 2.03 3.48
CA GLU A 48 -2.07 2.99 2.97
C GLU A 48 -3.23 3.15 3.95
N SER A 49 -3.79 2.04 4.44
CA SER A 49 -4.88 2.10 5.41
C SER A 49 -4.45 2.69 6.75
N ALA A 50 -3.22 2.41 7.21
CA ALA A 50 -2.64 3.04 8.39
C ALA A 50 -2.36 4.53 8.17
N SER A 51 -1.77 4.90 7.03
CA SER A 51 -1.49 6.29 6.66
C SER A 51 -2.78 7.09 6.54
N ALA A 52 -3.82 6.55 5.89
CA ALA A 52 -5.12 7.20 5.79
C ALA A 52 -5.77 7.42 7.16
N LYS A 53 -5.72 6.41 8.04
CA LYS A 53 -6.20 6.55 9.44
C LYS A 53 -5.39 7.58 10.21
N PHE A 54 -4.07 7.60 10.03
CA PHE A 54 -3.18 8.53 10.69
C PHE A 54 -3.42 9.97 10.23
N SER A 55 -3.51 10.20 8.92
CA SER A 55 -3.82 11.51 8.34
C SER A 55 -5.17 12.03 8.82
N LYS A 56 -6.21 11.19 8.78
CA LYS A 56 -7.54 11.58 9.28
C LYS A 56 -7.51 11.97 10.77
N MET A 57 -6.84 11.17 11.59
CA MET A 57 -6.72 11.47 13.03
C MET A 57 -5.88 12.72 13.32
N ALA A 58 -4.87 13.00 12.48
CA ALA A 58 -4.08 14.22 12.56
C ALA A 58 -4.91 15.46 12.20
N GLU A 59 -5.73 15.37 11.15
CA GLU A 59 -6.68 16.42 10.75
C GLU A 59 -7.73 16.67 11.84
N ASP A 60 -8.37 15.63 12.36
CA ASP A 60 -9.38 15.72 13.44
C ASP A 60 -8.81 16.39 14.71
N LYS A 61 -7.51 16.22 14.97
CA LYS A 61 -6.80 16.81 16.13
C LYS A 61 -6.15 18.15 15.82
N GLY A 62 -6.28 18.69 14.60
CA GLY A 62 -5.64 19.93 14.19
C GLY A 62 -4.10 19.88 14.20
N ILE A 63 -3.52 18.68 14.06
CA ILE A 63 -2.08 18.48 14.06
C ILE A 63 -1.53 18.88 12.69
N THR A 64 -0.75 19.97 12.66
CA THR A 64 -0.11 20.44 11.43
C THR A 64 1.30 19.85 11.28
N LEU A 65 1.79 19.82 10.03
CA LEU A 65 3.19 19.45 9.73
C LEU A 65 4.19 20.29 10.53
N GLN A 66 3.89 21.57 10.73
CA GLN A 66 4.75 22.49 11.48
C GLN A 66 4.83 22.10 12.96
N ASN A 67 3.73 21.63 13.56
CA ASN A 67 3.71 21.13 14.93
C ASN A 67 4.55 19.86 15.05
N LEU A 68 4.40 18.92 14.12
CA LEU A 68 5.19 17.69 14.08
C LEU A 68 6.70 17.97 13.93
N LEU A 69 7.09 18.89 13.04
CA LEU A 69 8.48 19.27 12.84
C LEU A 69 9.08 20.00 14.06
N LYS A 70 8.28 20.83 14.76
CA LYS A 70 8.72 21.46 16.02
C LYS A 70 8.97 20.43 17.11
N ASP A 71 8.09 19.44 17.24
CA ASP A 71 8.23 18.41 18.27
C ASP A 71 9.37 17.44 17.95
N LEU A 72 9.57 17.07 16.68
CA LEU A 72 10.74 16.30 16.22
C LEU A 72 12.06 16.97 16.61
N LYS A 73 12.17 18.30 16.40
CA LYS A 73 13.36 19.06 16.82
C LYS A 73 13.58 18.97 18.33
N LYS A 74 12.52 19.18 19.14
CA LYS A 74 12.61 19.07 20.61
C LYS A 74 13.07 17.69 21.06
N ILE A 75 12.52 16.62 20.47
CA ILE A 75 12.88 15.23 20.82
C ILE A 75 14.35 14.96 20.47
N ARG A 76 14.80 15.43 19.30
CA ARG A 76 16.19 15.25 18.84
C ARG A 76 17.20 16.01 19.71
N HIS A 77 16.84 17.18 20.25
CA HIS A 77 17.67 17.92 21.19
C HIS A 77 17.64 17.37 22.63
N LYS A 78 16.59 16.64 23.02
CA LYS A 78 16.46 16.04 24.36
C LYS A 78 17.25 14.73 24.53
N LYS A 79 17.80 14.19 23.43
CA LYS A 79 18.62 12.97 23.39
C LYS A 79 20.11 13.24 23.08
N SER A 80 20.54 14.50 23.09
CA SER A 80 21.95 14.91 23.02
C SER A 80 22.37 15.57 24.32
#